data_AF-A0A377HYM4-F1
#
_entry.id   AF-A0A377HYM4-F1
#
_cell.length_a   1.000
_cell.length_b   1.000
_cell.length_c   1.000
_cell.angle_alpha   90.00
_cell.angle_beta   90.00
_cell.angle_gamma   90.00
#
_symmetry.space_group_name_H-M   'P 1'
#
loop_
_entity.id
_entity.type
_entity.pdbx_description
1 polymer ?
#
loop_
_entity_poly.entity_id
_entity_poly.type
_entity_poly.pdbx_seq_one_letter_code
_entity_poly.pdbx_strand_id
1 'polypeptide(L)' 'MIKHPPILILDEPLQGLDGLNRQLVKQFIEQLVQNSETQLLFVSHQDSDAPNCLTHLLEFVPSEIGYVYRQAELGEYL' A
#
# COMPACT_ATOMS: atom_id res chain seq x y z
N MET A 1 -9.13 22.09 10.45
CA MET A 1 -8.75 21.83 9.05
C MET A 1 -7.65 20.75 9.08
N ILE A 2 -8.03 19.47 9.05
CA ILE A 2 -7.06 18.36 9.09
C ILE A 2 -6.65 18.13 7.62
N LYS A 3 -5.60 18.81 7.17
CA LYS A 3 -5.17 18.75 5.76
C LYS A 3 -4.25 17.55 5.47
N HIS A 4 -3.63 16.98 6.50
CA HIS A 4 -2.67 15.88 6.38
C HIS A 4 -2.85 14.93 7.56
N PRO A 5 -3.52 13.78 7.40
CA PRO A 5 -3.59 12.81 8.47
C PRO A 5 -2.19 12.22 8.70
N PRO A 6 -1.78 11.99 9.96
CA PRO A 6 -0.49 11.35 10.23
C PRO A 6 -0.43 9.90 9.73
N ILE A 7 -1.60 9.24 9.62
CA ILE A 7 -1.72 7.88 9.11
C ILE A 7 -2.88 7.83 8.11
N LEU A 8 -2.63 7.28 6.93
CA LEU A 8 -3.62 6.98 5.90
C LEU A 8 -3.74 5.46 5.76
N ILE A 9 -4.94 4.93 6.00
CA ILE A 9 -5.24 3.50 5.85
C ILE A 9 -6.14 3.35 4.63
N LEU A 10 -5.71 2.50 3.68
CA LEU A 10 -6.46 2.21 2.47
C LEU A 10 -6.70 0.70 2.38
N ASP A 11 -7.97 0.31 2.41
CA ASP A 11 -8.42 -1.08 2.27
C ASP A 11 -8.98 -1.29 0.85
N GLU A 12 -8.30 -2.13 0.06
CA GLU A 12 -8.62 -2.42 -1.35
C GLU A 12 -8.91 -1.17 -2.21
N PRO A 13 -8.07 -0.11 -2.18
CA PRO A 13 -8.39 1.19 -2.79
C PRO A 13 -8.47 1.17 -4.31
N LEU A 14 -7.97 0.12 -4.95
CA LEU A 14 -7.94 -0.02 -6.41
C LEU A 14 -9.07 -0.92 -6.94
N GLN A 15 -9.91 -1.47 -6.05
CA GLN A 15 -10.97 -2.40 -6.43
C GLN A 15 -12.04 -1.70 -7.29
N GLY A 16 -12.40 -2.32 -8.41
CA GLY A 16 -13.43 -1.81 -9.31
C GLY A 16 -12.98 -0.68 -10.26
N LEU A 17 -11.69 -0.32 -10.24
CA LEU A 17 -11.11 0.61 -11.21
C LEU A 17 -10.66 -0.11 -12.48
N ASP A 18 -10.73 0.59 -13.62
CA ASP A 18 -10.06 0.17 -14.84
C ASP A 18 -8.54 0.42 -14.75
N GLY A 19 -7.78 -0.12 -15.72
CA GLY A 19 -6.31 -0.04 -15.70
C GLY A 19 -5.75 1.39 -15.64
N LEU A 20 -6.40 2.34 -16.32
CA LEU A 20 -5.97 3.75 -16.33
C LEU A 20 -6.20 4.41 -14.97
N ASN A 21 -7.41 4.29 -14.43
CA ASN A 21 -7.75 4.88 -13.14
C ASN A 21 -6.95 4.25 -12.02
N ARG A 22 -6.67 2.94 -12.09
CA ARG A 22 -5.76 2.26 -11.16
C ARG A 22 -4.38 2.92 -11.16
N GLN A 23 -3.79 3.17 -12.33
CA GLN A 23 -2.49 3.84 -12.43
C GLN A 23 -2.51 5.27 -11.86
N LEU A 24 -3.56 6.04 -12.17
CA LEU A 24 -3.72 7.41 -11.66
C LEU A 24 -3.81 7.45 -10.13
N VAL A 25 -4.60 6.54 -9.54
CA VAL A 25 -4.74 6.45 -8.08
C VAL A 25 -3.42 6.02 -7.43
N LYS A 26 -2.69 5.05 -8.00
CA LYS A 26 -1.37 4.65 -7.50
C LYS A 26 -0.41 5.84 -7.47
N GLN A 27 -0.29 6.58 -8.58
CA GLN A 27 0.57 7.76 -8.65
C GLN A 27 0.15 8.85 -7.65
N PHE A 28 -1.14 9.07 -7.48
CA PHE A 28 -1.64 10.03 -6.50
C PHE A 28 -1.25 9.66 -5.06
N ILE A 29 -1.39 8.39 -4.68
CA ILE A 29 -1.01 7.89 -3.36
C ILE A 29 0.51 8.05 -3.15
N GLU A 30 1.32 7.70 -4.16
CA GLU A 30 2.77 7.89 -4.12
C GLU A 30 3.15 9.35 -3.88
N GLN A 31 2.55 10.27 -4.64
CA GLN A 31 2.78 11.71 -4.47
C GLN A 31 2.31 12.21 -3.10
N LEU A 32 1.20 11.70 -2.57
CA LEU A 32 0.72 12.10 -1.25
C LEU A 32 1.72 11.72 -0.15
N VAL A 33 2.23 10.49 -0.17
CA VAL A 33 3.21 10.00 0.82
C VAL A 33 4.56 10.71 0.66
N GLN A 34 5.03 10.94 -0.57
CA GLN A 34 6.31 11.62 -0.80
C GLN A 34 6.29 13.10 -0.39
N ASN A 35 5.15 13.78 -0.54
CA ASN A 35 5.03 15.22 -0.27
C ASN A 35 4.47 15.53 1.14
N SER A 36 4.31 14.53 2.01
CA SER A 36 3.80 14.73 3.37
C SER A 36 4.47 13.80 4.38
N GLU A 37 4.24 14.06 5.67
CA GLU A 37 4.64 13.15 6.75
C GLU A 37 3.58 12.07 7.00
N THR A 38 2.68 11.82 6.04
CA THR A 38 1.62 10.82 6.17
C THR A 38 2.20 9.42 6.02
N GLN A 39 2.06 8.60 7.06
CA GLN A 39 2.36 7.18 7.01
C GLN A 39 1.24 6.43 6.30
N LEU A 40 1.57 5.61 5.30
CA LEU A 40 0.60 4.82 4.53
C LEU A 40 0.54 3.38 5.04
N LEU A 41 -0.68 2.90 5.28
CA LEU A 41 -0.99 1.47 5.39
C LEU A 41 -1.89 1.10 4.20
N PHE A 42 -1.37 0.27 3.31
CA PHE A 42 -2.04 -0.15 2.09
C PHE A 42 -2.34 -1.65 2.17
N VAL A 43 -3.61 -2.01 2.03
CA VAL A 43 -4.08 -3.40 2.03
C VAL A 43 -4.58 -3.74 0.63
N SER A 44 -4.03 -4.81 0.04
CA SER A 44 -4.47 -5.32 -1.25
C SER A 44 -4.26 -6.82 -1.35
N HIS A 45 -5.11 -7.49 -2.13
CA HIS A 45 -4.97 -8.87 -2.56
C HIS A 45 -4.04 -9.08 -3.77
N GLN A 46 -3.55 -8.01 -4.41
CA GLN A 46 -2.73 -8.09 -5.62
C GLN A 46 -1.37 -7.41 -5.41
N ASP A 47 -0.26 -8.15 -5.53
CA ASP A 47 1.08 -7.57 -5.40
C ASP A 47 1.35 -6.46 -6.42
N SER A 48 0.75 -6.56 -7.61
CA SER A 48 0.85 -5.52 -8.66
C SER A 48 0.27 -4.16 -8.26
N ASP A 49 -0.53 -4.12 -7.20
CA ASP A 49 -1.24 -2.92 -6.75
C ASP A 49 -0.44 -2.10 -5.76
N ALA A 50 0.56 -2.73 -5.16
CA ALA A 50 1.49 -2.06 -4.26
C ALA A 50 2.07 -0.81 -4.95
N PRO A 51 1.90 0.39 -4.36
CA PRO A 51 2.61 1.56 -4.82
C PRO A 51 4.11 1.40 -4.55
N ASN A 52 4.95 2.01 -5.39
CA ASN A 52 6.40 1.86 -5.28
C ASN A 52 6.98 2.55 -4.02
N CYS A 53 6.17 3.37 -3.34
CA CYS A 53 6.57 4.03 -2.10
C CYS A 53 6.47 3.16 -0.84
N LEU A 54 6.04 1.89 -0.96
CA LEU A 54 6.00 0.98 0.18
C LEU A 54 7.42 0.60 0.61
N THR A 55 7.73 0.81 1.89
CA THR A 55 9.03 0.47 2.49
C THR A 55 9.01 -0.88 3.20
N HIS A 56 7.81 -1.37 3.55
CA HIS A 56 7.62 -2.60 4.29
C HIS A 56 6.46 -3.40 3.68
N LEU A 57 6.61 -4.71 3.63
CA LEU A 57 5.58 -5.65 3.24
C LEU A 57 5.26 -6.55 4.43
N LEU A 58 3.96 -6.71 4.71
CA LEU A 58 3.47 -7.70 5.66
C LEU A 58 2.54 -8.66 4.92
N GLU A 59 2.96 -9.91 4.81
CA GLU A 59 2.26 -10.96 4.08
C GLU A 59 1.69 -11.99 5.06
N PHE A 60 0.42 -12.36 4.90
CA PHE A 60 -0.19 -13.46 5.63
C PHE A 60 -0.06 -14.75 4.83
N VAL A 61 0.76 -15.68 5.31
CA VAL A 61 1.05 -16.95 4.64
C VAL A 61 0.27 -18.07 5.33
N PRO A 62 -0.52 -18.88 4.59
CA PRO A 62 -1.23 -20.02 5.18
C PRO A 62 -0.24 -21.07 5.72
N SER A 63 -0.63 -21.73 6.81
CA SER A 63 0.11 -22.76 7.54
C SER A 63 -0.83 -23.89 7.94
N GLU A 64 -0.29 -25.01 8.44
CA GLU A 64 -1.10 -26.20 8.81
C GLU A 64 -2.21 -25.92 9.84
N ILE A 65 -2.04 -24.90 10.68
CA ILE A 65 -2.96 -24.57 11.78
C ILE A 65 -3.49 -23.13 11.72
N GLY A 66 -3.40 -22.45 10.57
CA GLY A 66 -3.88 -21.07 10.41
C GLY A 66 -2.98 -20.24 9.50
N TYR A 67 -2.62 -19.03 9.91
CA TYR A 67 -1.74 -18.15 9.15
C TYR A 67 -0.53 -17.75 10.00
N VAL A 68 0.61 -17.61 9.34
CA VAL A 68 1.80 -16.94 9.88
C VAL A 68 1.98 -15.61 9.14
N TYR A 69 2.53 -14.61 9.79
CA TYR A 69 2.89 -13.37 9.12
C TYR A 69 4.38 -13.39 8.76
N ARG A 70 4.69 -12.88 7.56
CA ARG A 70 6.05 -12.61 7.11
C ARG A 70 6.19 -11.11 6.90
N GLN A 71 7.22 -10.52 7.50
CA GLN A 71 7.60 -9.14 7.25
C GLN A 71 8.84 -9.10 6.36
N ALA A 72 8.84 -8.21 5.38
CA ALA A 72 10.00 -7.90 4.56
C ALA A 72 10.18 -6.38 4.48
N GLU A 73 11.43 -5.93 4.46
CA GLU A 73 11.77 -4.56 4.08
C GLU A 73 11.93 -4.52 2.56
N LEU A 74 11.15 -3.66 1.92
CA LEU A 74 11.28 -3.34 0.51
C LEU A 74 12.32 -2.22 0.45
N GLY A 75 13.57 -2.57 0.12
CA GLY A 75 14.64 -1.57 -0.01
C GLY A 75 14.27 -0.46 -1.01
N GLU A 76 14.91 0.71 -0.91
CA GLU A 76 14.56 1.96 -1.63
C GLU A 76 14.56 1.91 -3.18
N TYR A 77 14.69 0.75 -3.83
CA TYR A 77 14.81 0.62 -5.29
C TYR A 77 14.17 -0.66 -5.83
N LEU A 78 12.84 -0.70 -5.90
CA LEU A 78 12.12 -1.45 -6.95
C LEU A 78 11.51 -0.47 -7.95
#